data_AF-A0A967RZT4-F1
#
_entry.id   AF-A0A967RZT4-F1
#
_cell.length_a   1.000
_cell.length_b   1.000
_cell.length_c   1.000
_cell.angle_alpha   90.00
_cell.angle_beta   90.00
_cell.angle_gamma   90.00
#
_symmetry.space_group_name_H-M   'P 1'
#
loop_
_entity.id
_entity.type
_entity.pdbx_description
1 polymer ?
#
loop_
_entity_poly.entity_id
_entity_poly.type
_entity_poly.pdbx_seq_one_letter_code
_entity_poly.pdbx_strand_id
1 'polypeptide(L)' 'EGAKYGIKVNAIAPVARTRMTEDLLGPVAEKLDPAQVSPVVAYFCSEACEFTGEIWSVAGGTVSRFFIGLTEG' A
#
# COMPACT_ATOMS: atom_id res chain seq x y z
N GLU A 1 -9.00 -8.69 19.40
CA GLU A 1 -7.92 -9.58 18.88
C GLU A 1 -6.71 -8.74 18.46
N GLY A 2 -5.57 -9.38 18.11
CA GLY A 2 -4.34 -8.79 17.54
C GLY A 2 -3.66 -7.66 18.34
N ALA A 3 -4.30 -6.49 18.36
CA ALA A 3 -3.80 -5.25 18.95
C ALA A 3 -3.40 -5.39 20.44
N LYS A 4 -4.15 -6.18 21.24
CA LYS A 4 -3.80 -6.47 22.65
C LYS A 4 -2.45 -7.18 22.84
N TYR A 5 -1.91 -7.76 21.76
CA TYR A 5 -0.61 -8.42 21.73
C TYR A 5 0.43 -7.62 20.91
N GLY A 6 0.14 -6.35 20.61
CA GLY A 6 1.04 -5.51 19.80
C GLY A 6 1.09 -5.87 18.31
N ILE A 7 0.17 -6.70 17.82
CA ILE A 7 0.13 -7.09 16.41
C ILE A 7 -0.56 -5.99 15.62
N LYS A 8 0.21 -5.29 14.78
CA LYS A 8 -0.27 -4.27 13.84
C LYS A 8 -0.62 -4.93 12.50
N VAL A 9 -1.71 -4.47 11.89
CA VAL A 9 -2.19 -4.98 10.60
C VAL A 9 -2.55 -3.80 9.72
N ASN A 10 -2.04 -3.75 8.50
CA ASN A 10 -2.39 -2.73 7.50
C ASN A 10 -2.60 -3.41 6.14
N ALA A 11 -3.33 -2.76 5.24
CA ALA A 11 -3.56 -3.23 3.89
C ALA A 11 -2.86 -2.32 2.87
N ILE A 12 -2.30 -2.94 1.83
CA ILE A 12 -1.72 -2.24 0.68
C ILE A 12 -2.52 -2.65 -0.55
N ALA A 13 -2.94 -1.67 -1.34
CA ALA A 13 -3.45 -1.81 -2.70
C ALA A 13 -2.33 -1.41 -3.68
N PRO A 14 -1.43 -2.35 -4.04
CA PRO A 14 -0.30 -2.02 -4.90
C PRO A 14 -0.71 -1.98 -6.36
N VAL A 15 -0.09 -1.07 -7.13
CA VAL A 15 -0.08 -1.12 -8.59
C VAL A 15 1.36 -1.19 -9.06
N ALA A 16 1.74 -2.34 -9.58
CA ALA A 16 3.10 -2.63 -10.03
C ALA A 16 3.08 -3.49 -11.29
N ARG A 17 4.10 -3.33 -12.13
CA ARG A 17 4.39 -4.18 -13.28
C ARG A 17 5.01 -5.48 -12.79
N THR A 18 4.24 -6.55 -12.88
CA THR A 18 4.65 -7.92 -12.57
C THR A 18 4.30 -8.81 -13.76
N ARG A 19 4.77 -10.06 -13.75
CA ARG A 19 4.33 -11.06 -14.72
C ARG A 19 2.79 -11.21 -14.78
N MET A 20 2.08 -10.94 -13.69
CA MET A 20 0.61 -11.06 -13.64
C MET A 20 -0.10 -9.85 -14.24
N THR A 21 0.56 -8.69 -14.33
CA THR A 21 -0.05 -7.40 -14.65
C THR A 21 0.54 -6.72 -15.88
N GLU A 22 1.55 -7.32 -16.52
CA GLU A 22 2.30 -6.72 -17.63
C GLU A 22 1.41 -6.34 -18.82
N ASP A 23 0.46 -7.20 -19.19
CA ASP A 23 -0.46 -6.96 -20.31
C ASP A 23 -1.64 -6.03 -19.97
N LEU A 24 -1.85 -5.72 -18.68
CA LEU A 24 -2.97 -4.91 -18.21
C LEU A 24 -2.65 -3.42 -18.11
N LEU A 25 -1.36 -3.09 -17.94
CA LEU A 25 -0.92 -1.74 -17.56
C LEU A 25 -0.56 -0.86 -18.76
N GLY A 26 -0.42 -1.41 -19.96
CA GLY A 26 -0.11 -0.64 -21.17
C GLY A 26 1.14 0.25 -21.01
N PRO A 27 1.17 1.47 -21.59
CA PRO A 27 2.35 2.34 -21.59
C PRO A 27 2.82 2.80 -20.19
N VAL A 28 1.94 2.79 -19.18
CA VAL A 28 2.33 3.24 -17.83
C VAL A 28 3.15 2.20 -17.07
N ALA A 29 3.23 0.96 -17.57
CA ALA A 29 3.95 -0.15 -16.92
C ALA A 29 5.43 0.16 -16.64
N GLU A 30 6.08 0.97 -17.48
CA GLU A 30 7.49 1.39 -17.30
C GLU A 30 7.71 2.21 -16.03
N LYS A 31 6.69 2.91 -15.55
CA LYS A 31 6.75 3.74 -14.34
C LYS A 31 6.37 2.99 -13.08
N LEU A 32 5.95 1.73 -13.19
CA LEU A 32 5.32 0.98 -12.10
C LEU A 32 6.24 -0.14 -11.61
N ASP A 33 7.51 0.17 -11.33
CA ASP A 33 8.44 -0.83 -10.82
C ASP A 33 7.99 -1.34 -9.43
N PRO A 34 7.86 -2.66 -9.21
CA PRO A 34 7.59 -3.23 -7.88
C PRO A 34 8.51 -2.73 -6.75
N ALA A 35 9.74 -2.33 -7.08
CA ALA A 35 10.69 -1.74 -6.13
C ALA A 35 10.20 -0.41 -5.53
N GLN A 36 9.21 0.24 -6.14
CA GLN A 36 8.59 1.44 -5.58
C GLN A 36 7.53 1.11 -4.50
N VAL A 37 7.08 -0.14 -4.42
CA VAL A 37 6.12 -0.61 -3.41
C VAL A 37 6.83 -1.15 -2.17
N SER A 38 7.98 -1.82 -2.35
CA SER A 38 8.68 -2.52 -1.27
C SER A 38 9.10 -1.66 -0.07
N PRO A 39 9.45 -0.35 -0.19
CA PRO A 39 9.79 0.45 0.99
C PRO A 39 8.61 0.65 1.95
N VAL A 40 7.39 0.72 1.43
CA VAL A 40 6.18 0.86 2.25
C VAL A 40 5.93 -0.44 3.04
N VAL A 41 6.12 -1.59 2.40
CA VAL A 41 6.03 -2.90 3.06
C VAL A 41 7.09 -3.00 4.17
N ALA A 42 8.33 -2.63 3.86
CA ALA A 42 9.42 -2.65 4.84
C ALA A 42 9.13 -1.73 6.03
N TYR A 43 8.59 -0.53 5.78
CA TYR A 43 8.17 0.38 6.84
C TYR A 43 7.08 -0.25 7.72
N PHE A 44 6.02 -0.84 7.13
CA PHE A 44 4.95 -1.48 7.89
C PHE A 44 5.40 -2.66 8.77
N CYS A 45 6.46 -3.36 8.36
CA CYS A 45 7.06 -4.43 9.14
C CYS A 45 8.13 -3.95 10.15
N SER A 46 8.51 -2.68 10.12
CA SER A 46 9.51 -2.12 11.04
C SER A 46 8.90 -1.71 12.39
N GLU A 47 9.74 -1.64 13.42
CA GLU A 47 9.34 -1.13 14.74
C GLU A 47 8.87 0.33 14.70
N ALA A 48 9.34 1.11 13.71
CA ALA A 48 8.98 2.51 13.51
C ALA A 48 7.55 2.70 12.97
N CYS A 49 6.87 1.65 12.50
CA CYS A 49 5.50 1.77 12.00
C CYS A 49 4.53 2.12 13.12
N GLU A 50 3.90 3.28 13.08
CA GLU A 50 2.89 3.68 14.07
C GLU A 50 1.45 3.32 13.66
N PHE A 51 1.27 2.84 12.43
CA PHE A 51 -0.06 2.63 11.84
C PHE A 51 -0.61 1.22 12.06
N THR A 52 -1.92 1.13 12.26
CA THR A 52 -2.68 -0.13 12.26
C THR A 52 -4.11 0.16 11.79
N GLY A 53 -4.70 -0.78 11.05
CA GLY A 53 -6.07 -0.67 10.52
C GLY A 53 -6.20 0.21 9.27
N GLU A 54 -5.08 0.63 8.68
CA GLU A 54 -5.09 1.57 7.55
C GLU A 54 -4.99 0.85 6.19
N ILE A 55 -5.50 1.49 5.13
CA ILE A 55 -5.41 1.02 3.74
C ILE A 55 -4.64 2.04 2.91
N TRP A 56 -3.64 1.59 2.16
CA TRP A 56 -2.75 2.46 1.40
C TRP A 56 -2.68 2.05 -0.07
N SER A 57 -2.81 3.02 -0.98
CA SER A 57 -2.48 2.87 -2.39
C SER A 57 -1.02 3.21 -2.62
N VAL A 58 -0.29 2.34 -3.32
CA VAL A 58 1.14 2.55 -3.64
C VAL A 58 1.38 2.21 -5.09
N ALA A 59 1.77 3.21 -5.88
CA ALA A 59 1.93 3.09 -7.32
C ALA A 59 2.81 4.22 -7.88
N GLY A 60 3.76 3.90 -8.76
CA GLY A 60 4.47 4.90 -9.57
C GLY A 60 5.19 5.97 -8.76
N GLY A 61 5.76 5.60 -7.61
CA GLY A 61 6.41 6.53 -6.68
C GLY A 61 5.45 7.37 -5.81
N THR A 62 4.14 7.13 -5.90
CA THR A 62 3.13 7.80 -5.07
C THR A 62 2.66 6.86 -3.95
N VAL A 63 2.51 7.42 -2.75
CA VAL A 63 1.97 6.75 -1.56
C VAL A 63 0.77 7.55 -1.08
N SER A 64 -0.39 6.92 -0.95
CA SER A 64 -1.64 7.59 -0.56
C SER A 64 -2.43 6.73 0.41
N ARG A 65 -2.96 7.35 1.47
CA ARG A 65 -3.82 6.67 2.45
C ARG A 65 -5.28 6.82 2.07
N PHE A 66 -6.02 5.72 2.02
CA PHE A 66 -7.47 5.76 1.89
C PHE A 66 -8.10 6.00 3.26
N PHE A 67 -9.15 6.82 3.28
CA PHE A 67 -10.02 6.94 4.44
C PHE A 67 -11.47 6.94 3.97
N ILE A 68 -12.35 6.44 4.84
CA ILE A 68 -13.79 6.52 4.64
C ILE A 68 -14.30 7.59 5.59
N GLY A 69 -14.96 8.60 5.04
CA GLY A 69 -15.62 9.66 5.80
C GLY A 69 -17.10 9.70 5.46
N LEU A 70 -17.93 9.98 6.46
CA LEU A 70 -19.34 10.27 6.29
C LEU A 70 -19.56 11.75 6.66
N THR A 71 -20.23 12.51 5.81
CA THR A 71 -20.61 13.91 6.07
C THR A 71 -22.12 14.01 6.26
N GLU A 72 -22.59 15.10 6.87
CA GLU A 72 -24.00 15.49 6.75
C GLU A 72 -24.30 15.83 5.29
N GLY A 73 -25.47 15.40 4.80
CA GLY A 73 -25.93 15.60 3.41
C GLY A 73 -26.65 16.92 3.21
#